data_AF-A0A7S0FS84-F1
#
_entry.id   AF-A0A7S0FS84-F1
#
_cell.length_a   1.000
_cell.length_b   1.000
_cell.length_c   1.000
_cell.angle_alpha   90.00
_cell.angle_beta   90.00
_cell.angle_gamma   90.00
#
_symmetry.space_group_name_H-M   'P 1'
#
loop_
_entity.id
_entity.type
_entity.pdbx_description
1 polymer ?
#
loop_
_entity_poly.entity_id
_entity_poly.type
_entity_poly.pdbx_seq_one_letter_code
_entity_poly.pdbx_strand_id
1 'polypeptide(L)'
;HTVAVSDYDAGEDCLLTADFIVLCTGARPRHPPLCHVDGRIIHDYKTIEEVCAEDLPTSAAILGGGVIACETACHMAEFGVRTKLCASGGFLKETDTLVRD
;
A
#
# COMPACT_ATOMS: atom_id res chain seq x y z
N HIS A 1 3.53 -10.00 -31.51
CA HIS A 1 3.44 -8.73 -30.75
C HIS A 1 4.84 -8.25 -30.39
N THR A 2 5.05 -6.95 -30.23
CA THR A 2 6.37 -6.37 -29.91
C THR A 2 6.27 -5.41 -28.73
N VAL A 3 7.23 -5.46 -27.83
CA VAL A 3 7.39 -4.53 -26.70
C VAL A 3 8.77 -3.89 -26.75
N ALA A 4 8.83 -2.62 -26.40
CA ALA A 4 10.10 -1.94 -26.13
C ALA A 4 10.49 -2.19 -24.67
N VAL A 5 11.76 -2.53 -24.46
CA VAL A 5 12.34 -2.74 -23.14
C VAL A 5 13.50 -1.78 -22.99
N SER A 6 13.43 -0.93 -21.97
CA SER A 6 14.57 -0.13 -21.53
C SER A 6 15.27 -0.87 -20.41
N ASP A 7 16.49 -1.34 -20.67
CA ASP A 7 17.34 -1.96 -19.65
C ASP A 7 18.09 -0.86 -18.90
N TYR A 8 17.65 -0.59 -17.67
CA TYR A 8 18.25 0.45 -16.83
C TYR A 8 19.62 0.05 -16.26
N ASP A 9 19.96 -1.24 -16.21
CA ASP A 9 21.24 -1.73 -15.70
C ASP A 9 22.29 -1.80 -16.82
N ALA A 10 21.89 -2.25 -18.01
CA ALA A 10 22.76 -2.28 -19.19
C ALA A 10 22.84 -0.93 -19.93
N GLY A 11 21.87 -0.04 -19.72
CA GLY A 11 21.79 1.27 -20.39
C GLY A 11 21.41 1.20 -21.86
N GLU A 12 20.82 0.09 -22.31
CA GLU A 12 20.43 -0.14 -23.70
C GLU A 12 18.93 -0.39 -23.82
N ASP A 13 18.33 0.20 -24.85
CA ASP A 13 16.95 -0.05 -25.24
C ASP A 13 16.90 -1.13 -26.32
N CYS A 14 15.99 -2.09 -26.19
CA CYS A 14 15.78 -3.13 -27.20
C CYS A 14 14.29 -3.39 -27.50
N LEU A 15 14.03 -4.04 -28.63
CA LEU A 15 12.70 -4.48 -29.03
C LEU A 15 12.62 -6.00 -28.93
N LEU A 16 11.65 -6.50 -28.16
CA LEU A 16 11.37 -7.93 -28.02
C LEU A 16 10.07 -8.28 -28.74
N THR A 17 10.09 -9.36 -29.52
CA THR A 17 8.91 -9.85 -30.25
C THR A 17 8.55 -11.25 -29.77
N ALA A 18 7.25 -11.48 -29.54
CA ALA A 18 6.70 -12.78 -29.13
C ALA A 18 5.29 -13.00 -29.67
N ASP A 19 4.88 -14.25 -29.81
CA ASP A 19 3.52 -14.63 -30.23
C ASP A 19 2.47 -14.21 -29.20
N PHE A 20 2.81 -14.23 -27.92
CA PHE A 20 1.96 -13.79 -26.82
C PHE A 20 2.76 -12.94 -25.83
N ILE A 21 2.10 -11.91 -25.28
CA ILE A 21 2.65 -11.04 -24.24
C ILE A 21 1.63 -10.94 -23.11
N VAL A 22 2.07 -11.22 -21.88
CA VAL A 22 1.23 -11.16 -20.67
C VAL A 22 1.71 -10.01 -19.79
N LEU A 23 0.81 -9.09 -19.45
CA LEU A 23 1.13 -7.94 -18.60
C LEU A 23 0.85 -8.28 -17.12
N CYS A 24 1.93 -8.37 -16.33
CA CYS A 24 1.88 -8.72 -14.90
C CYS A 24 2.59 -7.68 -14.02
N THR A 25 2.43 -6.38 -14.30
CA THR A 25 3.18 -5.29 -13.63
C THR A 25 2.73 -4.98 -12.18
N GLY A 26 1.64 -5.62 -11.74
CA GLY A 26 1.04 -5.45 -10.42
C GLY A 26 0.33 -4.10 -10.25
N ALA A 27 0.00 -3.77 -9.00
CA ALA A 27 -0.68 -2.52 -8.63
C ALA A 27 0.26 -1.56 -7.89
N ARG A 28 -0.18 -0.31 -7.72
CA ARG A 28 0.53 0.72 -6.93
C ARG A 28 -0.48 1.42 -5.99
N PRO A 29 -0.07 1.83 -4.79
CA PRO A 29 -0.96 2.51 -3.87
C PRO A 29 -1.44 3.84 -4.47
N ARG A 30 -2.74 4.12 -4.30
CA ARG A 30 -3.35 5.38 -4.73
C ARG A 30 -3.27 6.39 -3.59
N HIS A 31 -2.42 7.40 -3.74
CA HIS A 31 -2.31 8.46 -2.73
C HIS A 31 -3.38 9.53 -2.94
N PRO A 32 -4.17 9.89 -1.90
CA PRO A 32 -5.07 11.04 -1.94
C PRO A 32 -4.29 12.35 -2.17
N PRO A 33 -4.88 13.39 -2.80
CA PRO A 33 -4.18 14.65 -3.09
C PRO A 33 -3.58 15.37 -1.86
N LEU A 34 -4.15 15.14 -0.67
CA LEU A 34 -3.68 15.74 0.59
C LEU A 34 -2.64 14.89 1.33
N CYS A 35 -2.34 13.69 0.83
CA CYS A 35 -1.48 12.72 1.49
C CYS A 35 -0.25 12.43 0.61
N HIS A 36 0.77 13.26 0.75
CA HIS A 36 2.07 13.02 0.12
C HIS A 36 2.88 12.07 1.00
N VAL A 37 3.09 10.84 0.54
CA VAL A 37 3.91 9.85 1.25
C VAL A 37 5.36 10.30 1.24
N ASP A 38 5.92 10.51 2.44
CA ASP A 38 7.30 10.95 2.65
C ASP A 38 8.16 9.89 3.34
N GLY A 39 7.56 8.79 3.80
CA GLY A 39 8.25 7.71 4.51
C GLY A 39 8.75 8.11 5.91
N ARG A 40 8.26 9.23 6.46
CA ARG A 40 8.67 9.76 7.76
C ARG A 40 7.50 10.06 8.69
N ILE A 41 6.47 10.71 8.14
CA ILE A 41 5.24 11.09 8.87
C ILE A 41 4.04 10.44 8.17
N ILE A 42 4.04 10.48 6.84
CA ILE A 42 2.99 9.88 6.02
C ILE A 42 3.57 8.64 5.36
N HIS A 43 3.04 7.49 5.76
CA HIS A 43 3.39 6.19 5.22
C HIS A 43 2.25 5.61 4.40
N ASP A 44 2.60 4.84 3.38
CA ASP A 44 1.69 3.86 2.79
C ASP A 44 2.09 2.45 3.24
N TYR A 45 1.42 1.42 2.70
CA TYR A 45 1.70 0.04 3.10
C TYR A 45 3.14 -0.39 2.78
N LYS A 46 3.83 0.25 1.83
CA LYS A 46 5.21 -0.11 1.49
C LYS A 46 6.20 0.51 2.48
N THR A 47 6.04 1.80 2.75
CA THR A 47 7.00 2.52 3.60
C THR A 47 6.79 2.29 5.09
N ILE A 48 5.62 1.80 5.52
CA ILE A 48 5.39 1.47 6.92
C ILE A 48 6.11 0.18 7.34
N GLU A 49 6.31 -0.76 6.40
CA GLU A 49 7.03 -2.01 6.66
C GLU A 49 8.53 -1.79 6.94
N GLU A 50 9.07 -0.64 6.55
CA GLU A 50 10.45 -0.24 6.80
C GLU A 50 10.66 0.40 8.18
N VAL A 51 9.59 0.70 8.92
CA VAL A 51 9.66 1.35 10.24
C VAL A 51 10.03 0.33 11.31
N CYS A 52 11.13 0.58 12.00
CA CYS A 52 11.57 -0.23 13.13
C CYS A 52 10.64 -0.04 14.35
N ALA A 53 10.55 -1.06 15.20
CA ALA A 53 9.68 -1.04 16.37
C ALA A 53 10.05 0.10 17.36
N GLU A 54 11.33 0.46 17.43
CA GLU A 54 11.85 1.53 18.29
C GLU A 54 11.43 2.93 17.82
N ASP A 55 11.08 3.07 16.54
CA ASP A 55 10.72 4.34 15.89
C ASP A 55 9.20 4.55 15.81
N LEU A 56 8.40 3.64 16.40
CA LEU A 56 6.95 3.73 16.34
C LEU A 56 6.42 4.98 17.07
N PRO A 57 5.40 5.66 16.50
CA PRO A 57 4.86 6.87 17.08
C PRO A 57 3.99 6.57 18.31
N THR A 58 3.75 7.57 19.16
CA THR A 58 2.81 7.41 20.28
C THR A 58 1.34 7.27 19.85
N SER A 59 1.02 7.69 18.62
CA SER A 59 -0.30 7.55 18.02
C SER A 59 -0.22 7.58 16.50
N ALA A 60 -1.12 6.85 15.83
CA ALA A 60 -1.22 6.80 14.38
C ALA A 60 -2.68 6.94 13.92
N ALA A 61 -2.88 7.62 12.79
CA ALA A 61 -4.14 7.66 12.08
C ALA A 61 -4.02 6.85 10.79
N ILE A 62 -4.89 5.86 10.62
CA ILE A 62 -4.92 5.01 9.43
C ILE A 62 -6.13 5.41 8.58
N LEU A 63 -5.85 5.73 7.32
CA LEU A 63 -6.84 6.20 6.36
C LEU A 63 -7.23 5.07 5.40
N GLY A 64 -8.49 4.65 5.46
CA GLY A 64 -9.02 3.57 4.65
C GLY A 64 -9.86 2.61 5.48
N GLY A 65 -10.67 1.80 4.79
CA GLY A 65 -11.51 0.77 5.42
C GLY A 65 -11.37 -0.60 4.78
N GLY A 66 -10.32 -0.81 3.97
CA GLY A 66 -10.03 -2.13 3.38
C GLY A 66 -9.28 -3.05 4.34
N VAL A 67 -9.01 -4.26 3.87
CA VAL A 67 -8.28 -5.30 4.63
C VAL A 67 -6.94 -4.80 5.14
N ILE A 68 -6.09 -4.25 4.25
CA ILE A 68 -4.76 -3.71 4.60
C ILE A 68 -4.85 -2.64 5.72
N ALA A 69 -5.85 -1.76 5.65
CA ALA A 69 -6.03 -0.71 6.65
C ALA A 69 -6.40 -1.30 8.03
N CYS A 70 -7.25 -2.34 8.06
CA CYS A 70 -7.62 -3.01 9.29
C CYS A 70 -6.45 -3.80 9.88
N GLU A 71 -5.72 -4.57 9.07
CA GLU A 71 -4.54 -5.32 9.48
C GLU A 71 -3.46 -4.40 10.06
N THR A 72 -3.18 -3.28 9.40
CA THR A 72 -2.21 -2.31 9.87
C THR A 72 -2.67 -1.65 11.18
N ALA A 73 -3.98 -1.40 11.33
CA ALA A 73 -4.53 -0.84 12.57
C ALA A 73 -4.37 -1.80 13.75
N CYS A 74 -4.64 -3.10 13.52
CA CYS A 74 -4.40 -4.16 14.49
C CYS A 74 -2.93 -4.22 14.89
N HIS A 75 -2.01 -4.33 13.93
CA HIS A 75 -0.57 -4.36 14.22
C HIS A 75 -0.10 -3.16 15.02
N MET A 76 -0.49 -1.94 14.63
CA MET A 76 -0.09 -0.73 15.35
C MET A 76 -0.63 -0.71 16.79
N ALA A 77 -1.90 -1.11 16.98
CA ALA A 77 -2.49 -1.22 18.31
C ALA A 77 -1.79 -2.28 19.18
N GLU A 78 -1.41 -3.42 18.60
CA GLU A 78 -0.65 -4.49 19.28
C GLU A 78 0.74 -4.01 19.73
N PHE A 79 1.39 -3.15 18.96
CA PHE A 79 2.63 -2.49 19.36
C PHE A 79 2.44 -1.34 20.37
N GLY A 80 1.22 -1.12 20.86
CA GLY A 80 0.93 -0.09 21.88
C GLY A 80 0.77 1.32 21.31
N VAL A 81 0.70 1.48 19.99
CA VAL A 81 0.42 2.77 19.35
C VAL A 81 -1.06 3.11 19.58
N ARG A 82 -1.35 4.34 20.02
CA ARG A 82 -2.74 4.81 20.05
C ARG A 82 -3.27 5.00 18.63
N THR A 83 -3.99 4.01 18.14
CA THR A 83 -4.39 3.92 16.74
C THR A 83 -5.83 4.41 16.53
N LYS A 84 -6.03 5.22 15.49
CA LYS A 84 -7.36 5.63 15.02
C LYS A 84 -7.54 5.24 13.56
N LEU A 85 -8.53 4.39 13.29
CA LEU A 85 -8.89 3.96 11.94
C LEU A 85 -10.06 4.80 11.40
N CYS A 86 -9.88 5.39 10.22
CA CYS A 86 -10.84 6.32 9.61
C CYS A 86 -11.24 5.84 8.20
N ALA A 87 -12.53 5.57 7.99
CA ALA A 87 -13.06 5.20 6.68
C ALA A 87 -14.26 6.10 6.29
N SER A 88 -14.27 6.58 5.05
CA SER A 88 -15.33 7.46 4.54
C SER A 88 -16.65 6.75 4.21
N GLY A 89 -16.70 5.41 4.21
CA GLY A 89 -17.97 4.72 4.01
C GLY A 89 -18.05 3.33 4.63
N GLY A 90 -17.40 3.15 5.78
CA GLY A 90 -17.42 1.88 6.52
C GLY A 90 -16.20 1.00 6.27
N PHE A 91 -16.10 -0.06 7.08
CA PHE A 91 -15.01 -1.02 7.10
C PHE A 91 -15.38 -2.30 6.34
N LEU A 92 -14.37 -2.93 5.73
CA LEU A 92 -14.42 -4.22 5.04
C LEU A 92 -15.62 -4.37 4.08
N LYS A 93 -15.80 -3.37 3.20
CA LYS A 93 -17.05 -3.25 2.44
C LYS A 93 -17.38 -4.37 1.46
N GLU A 94 -16.39 -5.17 1.10
CA GLU A 94 -16.56 -6.28 0.16
C GLU A 94 -16.71 -7.62 0.89
N THR A 95 -16.76 -7.61 2.22
CA THR A 95 -16.93 -8.81 3.04
C THR A 95 -18.40 -9.10 3.35
N ASP A 96 -18.65 -10.32 3.80
CA ASP A 96 -19.96 -10.77 4.27
C ASP A 96 -20.51 -9.82 5.33
N THR A 97 -21.82 -9.59 5.29
CA THR A 97 -22.51 -8.70 6.23
C THR A 97 -22.32 -9.12 7.68
N LEU A 98 -22.18 -10.42 7.98
CA LEU A 98 -21.93 -10.93 9.32
C LEU A 98 -20.58 -10.47 9.91
N VAL A 99 -19.64 -10.04 9.07
CA VAL A 99 -18.32 -9.54 9.49
C VAL A 99 -18.34 -8.01 9.71
N ARG A 100 -19.36 -7.32 9.21
CA ARG A 100 -19.42 -5.85 9.13
C ARG A 100 -20.23 -5.21 10.26
N ASP A 101 -21.12 -5.98 10.90
CA ASP A 101 -21.94 -5.59 12.05
C ASP A 101 -21.24 -5.95 13.38
#